data_AF-A0A956XXA6-F1
#
_entry.id   AF-A0A956XXA6-F1
#
_cell.length_a   1.000
_cell.length_b   1.000
_cell.length_c   1.000
_cell.angle_alpha   90.00
_cell.angle_beta   90.00
_cell.angle_gamma   90.00
#
_symmetry.space_group_name_H-M   'P 1'
#
loop_
_entity.id
_entity.type
_entity.pdbx_description
1 polymer ?
#
loop_
_entity_poly.entity_id
_entity_poly.type
_entity_poly.pdbx_seq_one_letter_code
_entity_poly.pdbx_strand_id
1 'polypeptide(L)'
;MQIQTQLTPQQCVPKIETFVELATEKVLAVHDRWDRQDGSPVITVKGRYTSRSWTDWTLGFFIGQALLLFDMNDDDRLLKLGRERTLSWMPSHVTHTGVHDHGFNNLSTYGNLRRLILEERNGVNAADLAECELALKVSGAVQAMRYQMGETGKGYIYSFNGPHSLFADTIRSMRSLVM
;
A
#
# COMPACT_ATOMS: atom_id res chain seq x y z
N MET A 1 5.48 -16.61 -28.10
CA MET A 1 5.44 -15.23 -27.59
C MET A 1 6.09 -14.33 -28.63
N GLN A 2 5.34 -13.40 -29.24
CA GLN A 2 5.92 -12.42 -30.16
C GLN A 2 6.37 -11.21 -29.35
N ILE A 3 7.66 -10.89 -29.39
CA ILE A 3 8.28 -9.79 -28.64
C ILE A 3 8.49 -8.62 -29.59
N GLN A 4 7.94 -7.45 -29.26
CA GLN A 4 8.14 -6.21 -30.01
C GLN A 4 9.41 -5.51 -29.50
N THR A 5 10.54 -5.71 -30.16
CA THR A 5 11.85 -5.17 -29.73
C THR A 5 12.09 -3.71 -30.11
N GLN A 6 11.18 -3.10 -30.90
CA GLN A 6 11.28 -1.71 -31.37
C GLN A 6 10.35 -0.75 -30.63
N LEU A 7 9.69 -1.22 -29.57
CA LEU A 7 8.78 -0.39 -28.79
C LEU A 7 9.57 0.68 -28.02
N THR A 8 9.14 1.93 -28.09
CA THR A 8 9.70 3.02 -27.26
C THR A 8 8.73 3.41 -26.14
N PRO A 9 9.21 3.96 -25.01
CA PRO A 9 8.34 4.43 -23.93
C PRO A 9 7.28 5.45 -24.41
N GLN A 10 7.64 6.35 -25.32
CA GLN A 10 6.75 7.38 -25.84
C GLN A 10 5.53 6.79 -26.57
N GLN A 11 5.69 5.64 -27.23
CA GLN A 11 4.59 4.95 -27.90
C GLN A 11 3.56 4.36 -26.92
N CYS A 12 3.91 4.24 -25.63
CA CYS A 12 3.00 3.76 -24.60
C CYS A 12 2.17 4.88 -23.96
N VAL A 13 2.60 6.14 -24.10
CA VAL A 13 1.99 7.31 -23.41
C VAL A 13 0.48 7.38 -23.62
N PRO A 14 -0.07 7.32 -24.86
CA PRO A 14 -1.53 7.45 -25.05
C PRO A 14 -2.35 6.35 -24.33
N LYS A 15 -1.78 5.14 -24.25
CA LYS A 15 -2.44 4.02 -23.54
C LYS A 15 -2.35 4.19 -22.03
N ILE A 16 -1.25 4.75 -21.53
CA ILE A 16 -1.08 5.06 -20.11
C ILE A 16 -2.04 6.16 -19.70
N GLU A 17 -2.16 7.24 -20.46
CA GLU A 17 -3.11 8.33 -20.21
C GLU A 17 -4.55 7.82 -20.16
N THR A 18 -4.96 7.03 -21.17
CA THR A 18 -6.29 6.39 -21.18
C THR A 18 -6.51 5.50 -19.95
N PHE A 19 -5.48 4.74 -19.54
CA PHE A 19 -5.56 3.90 -18.34
C PHE A 19 -5.73 4.75 -17.08
N VAL A 20 -4.96 5.83 -16.95
CA VAL A 20 -4.98 6.71 -15.77
C VAL A 20 -6.33 7.41 -15.63
N GLU A 21 -6.91 7.92 -16.73
CA GLU A 21 -8.25 8.50 -16.73
C GLU A 21 -9.31 7.50 -16.24
N LEU A 22 -9.34 6.30 -16.82
CA LEU A 22 -10.30 5.26 -16.45
C LEU A 22 -10.10 4.74 -15.02
N ALA A 23 -8.85 4.63 -14.57
CA ALA A 23 -8.52 4.18 -13.23
C ALA A 23 -8.91 5.23 -12.18
N THR A 24 -8.66 6.52 -12.46
CA THR A 24 -9.00 7.64 -11.56
C THR A 24 -10.48 7.64 -11.23
N GLU A 25 -11.35 7.65 -12.24
CA GLU A 25 -12.79 7.68 -12.03
C GLU A 25 -13.29 6.43 -11.28
N LYS A 26 -12.70 5.26 -11.55
CA LYS A 26 -13.05 4.02 -10.83
C LYS A 26 -12.60 4.04 -9.38
N VAL A 27 -11.40 4.53 -9.09
CA VAL A 27 -10.88 4.63 -7.72
C VAL A 27 -11.72 5.59 -6.89
N LEU A 28 -12.01 6.78 -7.42
CA LEU A 28 -12.88 7.74 -6.77
C LEU A 28 -14.28 7.15 -6.52
N ALA A 29 -14.90 6.52 -7.52
CA ALA A 29 -16.21 5.90 -7.38
C ALA A 29 -16.25 4.72 -6.41
N VAL A 30 -15.15 3.96 -6.23
CA VAL A 30 -15.10 2.90 -5.21
C VAL A 30 -14.95 3.52 -3.83
N HIS A 31 -14.10 4.53 -3.64
CA HIS A 31 -13.91 5.20 -2.36
C HIS A 31 -15.15 5.94 -1.87
N ASP A 32 -15.91 6.57 -2.77
CA ASP A 32 -17.13 7.31 -2.43
C ASP A 32 -18.19 6.42 -1.76
N ARG A 33 -18.31 5.17 -2.22
CA ARG A 33 -19.32 4.21 -1.72
C ARG A 33 -18.83 3.28 -0.62
N TRP A 34 -17.55 3.34 -0.23
CA TRP A 34 -16.96 2.36 0.69
C TRP A 34 -16.99 2.86 2.13
N ASP A 35 -17.61 2.11 3.04
CA ASP A 35 -17.52 2.37 4.46
C ASP A 35 -16.29 1.65 5.05
N ARG A 36 -15.54 2.31 5.92
CA ARG A 36 -14.44 1.68 6.66
C ARG A 36 -14.90 0.46 7.45
N GLN A 37 -16.14 0.48 7.95
CA GLN A 37 -16.73 -0.61 8.73
C GLN A 37 -16.94 -1.88 7.90
N ASP A 38 -17.02 -1.76 6.57
CA ASP A 38 -17.13 -2.92 5.68
C ASP A 38 -15.82 -3.73 5.60
N GLY A 39 -14.70 -3.20 6.11
CA GLY A 39 -13.37 -3.80 6.00
C GLY A 39 -12.72 -3.53 4.64
N SER A 40 -11.69 -4.30 4.28
CA SER A 40 -10.95 -4.07 3.03
C SER A 40 -11.70 -4.60 1.78
N PRO A 41 -11.84 -3.80 0.71
CA PRO A 41 -12.37 -4.29 -0.56
C PRO A 41 -11.35 -5.23 -1.20
N VAL A 42 -11.73 -6.47 -1.47
CA VAL A 42 -10.78 -7.50 -1.95
C VAL A 42 -11.27 -8.29 -3.16
N ILE A 43 -12.56 -8.59 -3.23
CA ILE A 43 -13.15 -9.37 -4.33
C ILE A 43 -14.41 -8.69 -4.83
N THR A 44 -14.88 -9.09 -6.00
CA THR A 44 -16.18 -8.64 -6.51
C THR A 44 -17.24 -9.76 -6.43
N VAL A 45 -18.44 -9.41 -5.99
CA VAL A 45 -19.63 -10.27 -6.05
C VAL A 45 -20.68 -9.52 -6.84
N LYS A 46 -21.16 -10.12 -7.94
CA LYS A 46 -22.11 -9.48 -8.87
C LYS A 46 -21.66 -8.08 -9.34
N GLY A 47 -20.37 -7.93 -9.61
CA GLY A 47 -19.78 -6.67 -10.10
C GLY A 47 -19.57 -5.58 -9.04
N ARG A 48 -19.79 -5.87 -7.75
CA ARG A 48 -19.52 -4.92 -6.65
C ARG A 48 -18.41 -5.46 -5.76
N TYR A 49 -17.51 -4.58 -5.33
CA TYR A 49 -16.51 -4.96 -4.32
C TYR A 49 -17.20 -5.40 -3.03
N THR A 50 -16.64 -6.39 -2.37
CA THR A 50 -17.01 -6.85 -1.04
C THR A 50 -15.75 -7.23 -0.27
N SER A 51 -15.82 -7.16 1.05
CA SER A 51 -14.80 -7.70 1.94
C SER A 51 -14.94 -9.21 2.11
N ARG A 52 -13.87 -9.82 2.64
CA ARG A 52 -13.87 -11.18 3.18
C ARG A 52 -13.14 -11.17 4.52
N SER A 53 -13.43 -12.16 5.36
CA SER A 53 -12.61 -12.40 6.55
C SER A 53 -11.15 -12.63 6.15
N TRP A 54 -10.21 -12.23 7.00
CA TRP A 54 -8.76 -12.41 6.78
C TRP A 54 -8.19 -11.69 5.55
N THR A 55 -8.82 -10.60 5.10
CA THR A 55 -8.31 -9.78 4.00
C THR A 55 -8.03 -8.34 4.37
N ASP A 56 -7.93 -8.02 5.67
CA ASP A 56 -7.63 -6.65 6.12
C ASP A 56 -6.27 -6.17 5.56
N TRP A 57 -5.35 -7.11 5.31
CA TRP A 57 -4.04 -6.87 4.72
C TRP A 57 -4.03 -6.15 3.36
N THR A 58 -5.17 -6.05 2.67
CA THR A 58 -5.29 -5.34 1.38
C THR A 58 -5.67 -3.87 1.51
N LEU A 59 -5.98 -3.36 2.71
CA LEU A 59 -6.47 -1.99 2.88
C LEU A 59 -5.49 -0.95 2.34
N GLY A 60 -4.19 -1.17 2.59
CA GLY A 60 -3.15 -0.27 2.10
C GLY A 60 -3.09 -0.19 0.58
N PHE A 61 -3.44 -1.23 -0.17
CA PHE A 61 -3.52 -1.16 -1.63
C PHE A 61 -4.73 -0.34 -2.08
N PHE A 62 -5.87 -0.52 -1.41
CA PHE A 62 -7.09 0.22 -1.71
C PHE A 62 -6.91 1.73 -1.52
N ILE A 63 -6.16 2.15 -0.52
CA ILE A 63 -5.81 3.55 -0.28
C ILE A 63 -4.66 3.98 -1.20
N GLY A 64 -3.59 3.18 -1.26
CA GLY A 64 -2.35 3.51 -1.96
C GLY A 64 -2.51 3.74 -3.46
N GLN A 65 -3.49 3.10 -4.11
CA GLN A 65 -3.79 3.37 -5.52
C GLN A 65 -4.15 4.84 -5.79
N ALA A 66 -4.77 5.55 -4.83
CA ALA A 66 -5.08 6.97 -5.00
C ALA A 66 -3.79 7.81 -5.02
N LEU A 67 -2.84 7.52 -4.12
CA LEU A 67 -1.54 8.20 -4.09
C LEU A 67 -0.73 7.93 -5.36
N LEU A 68 -0.78 6.71 -5.89
CA LEU A 68 -0.11 6.35 -7.14
C LEU A 68 -0.75 7.04 -8.34
N LEU A 69 -2.08 7.12 -8.41
CA LEU A 69 -2.75 7.81 -9.51
C LEU A 69 -2.49 9.31 -9.47
N PHE A 70 -2.47 9.94 -8.30
CA PHE A 70 -2.03 11.32 -8.13
C PHE A 70 -0.61 11.52 -8.69
N ASP A 71 0.32 10.62 -8.37
CA ASP A 71 1.70 10.68 -8.89
C ASP A 71 1.76 10.67 -10.42
N MET A 72 0.75 10.07 -11.08
CA MET A 72 0.63 9.95 -12.53
C MET A 72 -0.13 11.10 -13.20
N ASN A 73 -0.99 11.84 -12.50
CA ASN A 73 -1.89 12.84 -13.13
C ASN A 73 -2.06 14.17 -12.39
N ASP A 74 -1.43 14.35 -11.23
CA ASP A 74 -1.52 15.56 -10.39
C ASP A 74 -2.96 15.94 -9.99
N ASP A 75 -3.91 15.00 -9.94
CA ASP A 75 -5.28 15.26 -9.48
C ASP A 75 -5.35 15.37 -7.95
N ASP A 76 -5.49 16.60 -7.45
CA ASP A 76 -5.56 16.92 -6.01
C ASP A 76 -6.66 16.15 -5.26
N ARG A 77 -7.73 15.71 -5.93
CA ARG A 77 -8.79 14.90 -5.30
C ARG A 77 -8.22 13.58 -4.81
N LEU A 78 -7.33 12.98 -5.60
CA LEU A 78 -6.68 11.70 -5.28
C LEU A 78 -5.64 11.85 -4.16
N LEU A 79 -4.86 12.94 -4.17
CA LEU A 79 -3.94 13.24 -3.08
C LEU A 79 -4.67 13.44 -1.75
N LYS A 80 -5.71 14.29 -1.75
CA LYS A 80 -6.53 14.54 -0.57
C LYS A 80 -7.12 13.24 -0.02
N LEU A 81 -7.73 12.44 -0.89
CA LEU A 81 -8.32 11.15 -0.53
C LEU A 81 -7.28 10.19 0.06
N GLY A 82 -6.15 9.98 -0.63
CA GLY A 82 -5.09 9.08 -0.22
C GLY A 82 -4.48 9.47 1.13
N ARG A 83 -4.23 10.78 1.32
CA ARG A 83 -3.73 11.35 2.57
C ARG A 83 -4.72 11.14 3.71
N GLU A 84 -5.96 11.60 3.56
CA GLU A 84 -6.99 11.53 4.60
C GLU A 84 -7.23 10.08 5.05
N ARG A 85 -7.33 9.14 4.11
CA ARG A 85 -7.52 7.72 4.42
C ARG A 85 -6.29 7.09 5.05
N THR A 86 -5.09 7.45 4.62
CA THR A 86 -3.84 7.00 5.26
C THR A 86 -3.84 7.39 6.74
N LEU A 87 -4.05 8.67 7.05
CA LEU A 87 -3.96 9.16 8.43
C LEU A 87 -5.11 8.66 9.32
N SER A 88 -6.31 8.50 8.76
CA SER A 88 -7.49 8.12 9.55
C SER A 88 -7.74 6.61 9.67
N TRP A 89 -7.39 5.80 8.68
CA TRP A 89 -7.78 4.38 8.62
C TRP A 89 -6.65 3.40 8.91
N MET A 90 -5.40 3.82 8.72
CA MET A 90 -4.22 2.97 8.88
C MET A 90 -3.57 2.93 10.28
N PRO A 91 -3.86 3.81 11.27
CA PRO A 91 -3.16 3.77 12.55
C PRO A 91 -3.13 2.40 13.25
N SER A 92 -4.21 1.63 13.17
CA SER A 92 -4.27 0.28 13.78
C SER A 92 -3.34 -0.74 13.11
N HIS A 93 -2.93 -0.50 11.86
CA HIS A 93 -2.05 -1.40 11.10
C HIS A 93 -0.57 -1.15 11.40
N VAL A 94 -0.22 -0.01 12.01
CA VAL A 94 1.15 0.34 12.37
C VAL A 94 1.68 -0.53 13.51
N THR A 95 0.80 -0.93 14.43
CA THR A 95 1.12 -1.71 15.64
C THR A 95 0.62 -3.15 15.60
N HIS A 96 0.08 -3.62 14.46
CA HIS A 96 -0.56 -4.92 14.37
C HIS A 96 0.44 -6.10 14.41
N THR A 97 0.45 -6.88 15.48
CA THR A 97 1.44 -7.96 15.68
C THR A 97 1.01 -9.33 15.12
N GLY A 98 -0.20 -9.50 14.61
CA GLY A 98 -0.71 -10.83 14.21
C GLY A 98 -0.23 -11.34 12.84
N VAL A 99 0.17 -10.43 11.94
CA VAL A 99 0.54 -10.77 10.55
C VAL A 99 1.75 -9.97 10.08
N HIS A 100 2.42 -10.46 9.04
CA HIS A 100 3.62 -9.84 8.45
C HIS A 100 3.32 -8.71 7.45
N ASP A 101 2.05 -8.38 7.23
CA ASP A 101 1.56 -7.55 6.12
C ASP A 101 1.80 -6.04 6.29
N HIS A 102 2.73 -5.67 7.17
CA HIS A 102 3.18 -4.30 7.41
C HIS A 102 3.62 -3.60 6.12
N GLY A 103 4.33 -4.31 5.23
CA GLY A 103 4.74 -3.73 3.96
C GLY A 103 3.57 -3.44 3.02
N PHE A 104 2.58 -4.34 2.95
CA PHE A 104 1.39 -4.14 2.12
C PHE A 104 0.56 -2.97 2.59
N ASN A 105 0.46 -2.77 3.90
CA ASN A 105 -0.38 -1.74 4.48
C ASN A 105 0.34 -0.41 4.62
N ASN A 106 1.41 -0.39 5.40
CA ASN A 106 2.05 0.84 5.84
C ASN A 106 2.97 1.44 4.75
N LEU A 107 3.60 0.63 3.89
CA LEU A 107 4.41 1.19 2.79
C LEU A 107 3.55 1.67 1.63
N SER A 108 2.45 0.97 1.31
CA SER A 108 1.51 1.40 0.27
C SER A 108 0.82 2.72 0.62
N THR A 109 0.80 3.10 1.90
CA THR A 109 0.15 4.31 2.43
C THR A 109 1.19 5.31 2.94
N TYR A 110 1.59 5.26 4.21
CA TYR A 110 2.59 6.14 4.81
C TYR A 110 3.91 6.18 4.03
N GLY A 111 4.35 5.04 3.48
CA GLY A 111 5.56 4.97 2.66
C GLY A 111 5.45 5.77 1.35
N ASN A 112 4.32 5.64 0.64
CA ASN A 112 4.06 6.44 -0.55
C ASN A 112 3.90 7.93 -0.22
N LEU A 113 3.17 8.27 0.85
CA LEU A 113 3.01 9.67 1.26
C LEU A 113 4.36 10.29 1.63
N ARG A 114 5.20 9.58 2.40
CA ARG A 114 6.58 10.00 2.70
C ARG A 114 7.40 10.22 1.44
N ARG A 115 7.35 9.30 0.48
CA ARG A 115 8.07 9.45 -0.80
C ARG A 115 7.63 10.71 -1.52
N LEU A 116 6.32 10.92 -1.70
CA LEU A 116 5.79 12.10 -2.39
C LEU A 116 6.22 13.41 -1.71
N ILE A 117 6.28 13.44 -0.38
CA ILE A 117 6.80 14.59 0.38
C ILE A 117 8.28 14.83 0.08
N LEU A 118 9.10 13.77 0.13
CA LEU A 118 10.55 13.87 -0.06
C LEU A 118 10.94 14.18 -1.52
N GLU A 119 10.09 13.81 -2.47
CA GLU A 119 10.23 14.17 -3.89
C GLU A 119 9.64 15.55 -4.22
N GLU A 120 9.19 16.31 -3.20
CA GLU A 120 8.65 17.67 -3.33
C GLU A 120 7.50 17.76 -4.35
N ARG A 121 6.65 16.72 -4.42
CA ARG A 121 5.49 16.72 -5.32
C ARG A 121 4.53 17.86 -4.95
N ASN A 122 4.04 18.55 -5.96
CA ASN A 122 3.16 19.71 -5.79
C ASN A 122 1.91 19.36 -4.97
N GLY A 123 1.45 20.26 -4.10
CA GLY A 123 0.25 20.06 -3.29
C GLY A 123 0.41 19.10 -2.09
N VAL A 124 1.54 18.41 -1.96
CA VAL A 124 1.79 17.49 -0.85
C VAL A 124 2.19 18.24 0.42
N ASN A 125 1.55 17.92 1.55
CA ASN A 125 1.79 18.59 2.82
C ASN A 125 3.06 18.08 3.51
N ALA A 126 4.12 18.87 3.50
CA ALA A 126 5.37 18.54 4.19
C ALA A 126 5.22 18.33 5.71
N ALA A 127 4.17 18.88 6.33
CA ALA A 127 3.92 18.72 7.76
C ALA A 127 3.63 17.26 8.17
N ASP A 128 3.18 16.40 7.24
CA ASP A 128 2.88 15.00 7.54
C ASP A 128 4.12 14.11 7.61
N LEU A 129 5.30 14.64 7.27
CA LEU A 129 6.53 13.86 7.18
C LEU A 129 6.85 13.16 8.50
N ALA A 130 6.78 13.89 9.61
CA ALA A 130 7.10 13.35 10.93
C ALA A 130 6.15 12.20 11.32
N GLU A 131 4.86 12.31 10.98
CA GLU A 131 3.88 11.27 11.23
C GLU A 131 4.14 10.03 10.36
N CYS A 132 4.43 10.22 9.07
CA CYS A 132 4.79 9.12 8.18
C CYS A 132 6.05 8.40 8.66
N GLU A 133 7.08 9.14 9.06
CA GLU A 133 8.32 8.55 9.57
C GLU A 133 8.11 7.80 10.87
N LEU A 134 7.30 8.33 11.79
CA LEU A 134 6.98 7.63 13.03
C LEU A 134 6.23 6.32 12.72
N ALA A 135 5.21 6.38 11.87
CA ALA A 135 4.45 5.20 11.47
C ALA A 135 5.33 4.12 10.83
N LEU A 136 6.25 4.52 9.95
CA LEU A 136 7.18 3.60 9.28
C LEU A 136 8.19 2.98 10.25
N LYS A 137 8.78 3.78 11.16
CA LYS A 137 9.71 3.30 12.19
C LYS A 137 9.03 2.29 13.11
N VAL A 138 7.81 2.58 13.56
CA VAL A 138 7.03 1.66 14.40
C VAL A 138 6.68 0.39 13.61
N SER A 139 6.22 0.52 12.36
CA SER A 139 5.94 -0.62 11.49
C SER A 139 7.18 -1.52 11.31
N GLY A 140 8.35 -0.93 11.09
CA GLY A 140 9.61 -1.65 11.00
C GLY A 140 10.00 -2.36 12.31
N ALA A 141 9.85 -1.68 13.45
CA ALA A 141 10.10 -2.29 14.76
C ALA A 141 9.16 -3.49 15.01
N VAL A 142 7.87 -3.34 14.71
CA VAL A 142 6.89 -4.44 14.85
C VAL A 142 7.21 -5.60 13.92
N GLN A 143 7.58 -5.31 12.67
CA GLN A 143 8.00 -6.35 11.74
C GLN A 143 9.28 -7.05 12.21
N ALA A 144 10.22 -6.33 12.82
CA ALA A 144 11.47 -6.89 13.34
C ALA A 144 11.26 -7.81 14.55
N MET A 145 10.25 -7.54 15.39
CA MET A 145 9.87 -8.43 16.50
C MET A 145 9.45 -9.83 16.05
N ARG A 146 9.12 -9.97 14.76
CA ARG A 146 8.74 -11.25 14.14
C ARG A 146 9.95 -12.09 13.70
N TYR A 147 11.16 -11.62 13.98
CA TYR A 147 12.36 -12.35 13.65
C TYR A 147 12.49 -13.63 14.49
N GLN A 148 12.77 -14.73 13.79
CA GLN A 148 13.11 -16.00 14.40
C GLN A 148 14.41 -16.52 13.80
N MET A 149 15.32 -16.94 14.68
CA MET A 149 16.50 -17.71 14.26
C MET A 149 16.07 -19.14 13.89
N GLY A 150 16.40 -19.57 12.68
CA GLY A 150 16.23 -20.95 12.24
C GLY A 150 17.40 -21.84 12.68
N GLU A 151 17.16 -23.15 12.68
CA GLU A 151 18.14 -24.16 13.12
C GLU A 151 19.42 -24.20 12.27
N THR A 152 19.35 -23.69 11.03
CA THR A 152 20.48 -23.62 10.10
C THR A 152 21.38 -22.38 10.29
N GLY A 153 21.16 -21.60 11.36
CA GLY A 153 21.88 -20.35 11.63
C GLY A 153 21.45 -19.18 10.75
N LYS A 154 20.41 -19.35 9.93
CA LYS A 154 19.74 -18.28 9.17
C LYS A 154 18.44 -17.92 9.85
N GLY A 155 18.11 -16.63 9.90
CA GLY A 155 16.83 -16.16 10.43
C GLY A 155 15.81 -15.82 9.36
N TYR A 156 14.56 -15.66 9.79
CA TYR A 156 13.44 -15.24 8.94
C TYR A 156 12.45 -14.41 9.76
N ILE A 157 11.57 -13.68 9.08
CA ILE A 157 10.39 -13.06 9.68
C ILE A 157 9.23 -14.03 9.49
N TYR A 158 8.55 -14.42 10.57
CA TYR A 158 7.41 -15.33 10.47
C TYR A 158 6.14 -14.61 9.98
N SER A 159 5.31 -15.31 9.20
CA SER A 159 4.19 -14.71 8.47
C SER A 159 2.97 -14.41 9.35
N PHE A 160 2.61 -15.31 10.26
CA PHE A 160 1.39 -15.23 11.09
C PHE A 160 1.72 -15.28 12.59
N ASN A 161 0.85 -15.79 13.45
CA ASN A 161 0.99 -15.67 14.91
C ASN A 161 2.18 -16.42 15.53
N GLY A 162 3.04 -17.08 14.75
CA GLY A 162 4.22 -17.74 15.32
C GLY A 162 5.25 -18.25 14.30
N PRO A 163 6.40 -18.72 14.81
CA PRO A 163 7.57 -19.07 14.00
C PRO A 163 7.33 -20.24 13.04
N HIS A 164 6.34 -21.10 13.28
CA HIS A 164 5.97 -22.18 12.36
C HIS A 164 5.44 -21.69 10.98
N SER A 165 5.28 -20.38 10.77
CA SER A 165 4.71 -19.81 9.56
C SER A 165 5.73 -19.04 8.72
N LEU A 166 5.87 -19.42 7.45
CA LEU A 166 6.68 -18.71 6.46
C LEU A 166 6.06 -18.83 5.07
N PHE A 167 5.54 -17.72 4.57
CA PHE A 167 4.89 -17.58 3.27
C PHE A 167 5.75 -16.70 2.37
N ALA A 168 5.78 -17.01 1.08
CA ALA A 168 6.71 -16.40 0.13
C ALA A 168 6.50 -14.88 -0.04
N ASP A 169 5.26 -14.42 0.08
CA ASP A 169 4.86 -13.01 0.02
C ASP A 169 5.44 -12.15 1.15
N THR A 170 5.92 -12.76 2.24
CA THR A 170 6.73 -12.10 3.28
C THR A 170 7.88 -11.29 2.72
N ILE A 171 8.48 -11.73 1.60
CA ILE A 171 9.54 -11.00 0.92
C ILE A 171 9.15 -9.56 0.58
N ARG A 172 7.88 -9.32 0.22
CA ARG A 172 7.38 -7.98 -0.14
C ARG A 172 7.29 -7.08 1.08
N SER A 173 7.00 -7.65 2.25
CA SER A 173 6.91 -6.91 3.51
C SER A 173 8.24 -6.64 4.19
N MET A 174 9.34 -7.28 3.75
CA MET A 174 10.68 -7.00 4.28
C MET A 174 11.14 -5.57 4.07
N ARG A 175 10.58 -4.89 3.06
CA ARG A 175 10.81 -3.45 2.87
C ARG A 175 10.44 -2.63 4.11
N SER A 176 9.51 -3.07 4.96
CA SER A 176 9.16 -2.32 6.17
C SER A 176 10.32 -2.22 7.17
N LEU A 177 11.34 -3.08 7.05
CA LEU A 177 12.50 -3.11 7.96
C LEU A 177 13.61 -2.10 7.60
N VAL A 178 13.53 -1.48 6.42
CA VAL A 178 14.61 -0.65 5.86
C VAL A 178 14.18 0.78 5.55
N MET A 179 13.01 1.19 6.05
CA MET A 179 12.38 2.49 5.78
C MET A 179 12.51 3.47 6.93
#